data_AF-A0A2J0L1H2-F1
#
_entry.id   AF-A0A2J0L1H2-F1
#
_cell.length_a   1.000
_cell.length_b   1.000
_cell.length_c   1.000
_cell.angle_alpha   90.00
_cell.angle_beta   90.00
_cell.angle_gamma   90.00
#
_symmetry.space_group_name_H-M   'P 1'
#
loop_
_entity.id
_entity.type
_entity.pdbx_description
1 polymer ?
#
loop_
_entity_poly.entity_id
_entity_poly.type
_entity_poly.pdbx_seq_one_letter_code
_entity_poly.pdbx_strand_id
1 'polypeptide(L)'
;MAKPFRIAVIGGGISGLVLTHHLLELKARAGASFEVTLFEAANRLGGTIETEKKDGFILEKGPDSFISEKPWALDLCKKIGLEPEVIGTRNENRKSFVVRHERLLEIPPGFYLVAPTQIGAFLKSGVFSLGGKFRMMCEPFVRRAPGDEDESVGSFIRRRFGQECLDRVGQPMIAGIYTGDPDKLSMFATMPRFKELEKEYGSVIRGLLVKASNKKGGFKAASGPR
;
A
#
# COMPACT_ATOMS: atom_id res chain seq x y z
N MET A 1 17.17 44.96 13.93
CA MET A 1 17.12 43.76 13.07
C MET A 1 15.70 43.23 13.08
N ALA A 2 15.14 42.85 11.92
CA ALA A 2 13.81 42.25 11.86
C ALA A 2 13.79 40.92 12.62
N LYS A 3 12.74 40.66 13.40
CA LYS A 3 12.58 39.41 14.15
C LYS A 3 12.49 38.25 13.14
N PRO A 4 13.24 37.14 13.32
CA PRO A 4 13.17 36.02 12.40
C PRO A 4 11.76 35.43 12.40
N PHE A 5 11.29 34.99 11.22
CA PHE A 5 10.01 34.30 11.10
C PHE A 5 10.05 33.02 11.94
N ARG A 6 8.97 32.67 12.66
CA ARG A 6 8.96 31.50 13.55
C ARG A 6 7.97 30.46 13.05
N ILE A 7 8.43 29.22 12.97
CA ILE A 7 7.66 28.07 12.53
C ILE A 7 7.57 27.08 13.70
N ALA A 8 6.35 26.82 14.16
CA ALA A 8 6.07 25.75 15.11
C ALA A 8 5.63 24.50 14.34
N VAL A 9 6.29 23.37 14.59
CA VAL A 9 5.88 22.05 14.09
C VAL A 9 5.30 21.27 15.26
N ILE A 10 4.05 20.84 15.15
CA ILE A 10 3.35 20.09 16.22
C ILE A 10 3.31 18.62 15.83
N GLY A 11 3.94 17.78 16.63
CA GLY A 11 4.11 16.33 16.40
C GLY A 11 5.51 15.96 15.92
N GLY A 12 6.20 15.14 16.70
CA GLY A 12 7.50 14.53 16.47
C GLY A 12 7.47 13.16 15.81
N GLY A 13 6.38 12.84 15.11
CA GLY A 13 6.32 11.68 14.20
C GLY A 13 7.05 11.90 12.89
N ILE A 14 7.08 10.88 12.02
CA ILE A 14 7.81 10.93 10.74
C ILE A 14 7.49 12.17 9.89
N SER A 15 6.23 12.59 9.82
CA SER A 15 5.84 13.79 9.06
C SER A 15 6.45 15.08 9.62
N GLY A 16 6.40 15.27 10.95
CA GLY A 16 6.96 16.46 11.59
C GLY A 16 8.48 16.49 11.56
N LEU A 17 9.12 15.33 11.72
CA LEU A 17 10.57 15.18 11.59
C LEU A 17 11.05 15.50 10.17
N VAL A 18 10.41 14.95 9.15
CA VAL A 18 10.76 15.22 7.74
C VAL A 18 10.52 16.69 7.38
N LEU A 19 9.41 17.29 7.84
CA LEU A 19 9.15 18.72 7.64
C LEU A 19 10.24 19.58 8.30
N THR A 20 10.59 19.27 9.55
CA THR A 20 11.61 20.02 10.31
C THR A 20 12.97 19.88 9.65
N HIS A 21 13.36 18.67 9.23
CA HIS A 21 14.57 18.43 8.47
C HIS A 21 14.61 19.26 7.19
N HIS A 22 13.51 19.25 6.41
CA HIS A 22 13.42 20.01 5.17
C HIS A 22 13.54 21.52 5.38
N LEU A 23 12.91 22.06 6.43
CA LEU A 23 13.02 23.47 6.81
C LEU A 23 14.45 23.84 7.20
N LEU A 24 15.15 23.00 7.95
CA LEU A 24 16.55 23.23 8.30
C LEU A 24 17.47 23.24 7.07
N GLU A 25 17.22 22.38 6.09
CA GLU A 25 17.95 22.41 4.82
C GLU A 25 17.68 23.67 4.00
N LEU A 26 16.42 24.11 3.93
CA LEU A 26 16.06 25.36 3.25
C LEU A 26 16.76 26.55 3.89
N LYS A 27 16.80 26.59 5.23
CA LYS A 27 17.55 27.60 5.98
C LYS A 27 19.03 27.61 5.61
N ALA A 28 19.66 26.44 5.56
CA ALA A 28 21.09 26.32 5.23
C ALA A 28 21.41 26.68 3.77
N ARG A 29 20.56 26.29 2.82
CA ARG A 29 20.83 26.47 1.37
C ARG A 29 20.42 27.84 0.83
N ALA A 30 19.28 28.36 1.28
CA ALA A 30 18.69 29.59 0.74
C ALA A 30 18.97 30.82 1.62
N GLY A 31 19.72 30.67 2.73
CA GLY A 31 19.95 31.76 3.68
C GLY A 31 18.66 32.28 4.32
N ALA A 32 17.61 31.44 4.36
CA ALA A 32 16.30 31.86 4.84
C ALA A 32 16.35 32.20 6.34
N SER A 33 15.81 33.35 6.72
CA SER A 33 15.83 33.82 8.10
C SER A 33 14.56 33.40 8.85
N PHE A 34 14.55 32.16 9.33
CA PHE A 34 13.51 31.68 10.24
C PHE A 34 14.06 30.78 11.36
N GLU A 35 13.28 30.66 12.42
CA GLU A 35 13.47 29.76 13.55
C GLU A 35 12.41 28.66 13.45
N VAL A 36 12.81 27.40 13.61
CA VAL A 36 11.89 26.26 13.62
C VAL A 36 11.97 25.58 14.98
N THR A 37 10.81 25.31 15.58
CA THR A 37 10.69 24.60 16.85
C THR A 37 9.69 23.46 16.69
N LEU A 38 10.12 22.25 17.02
CA LEU A 38 9.27 21.06 17.02
C LEU A 38 8.78 20.78 18.44
N PHE A 39 7.48 20.54 18.58
CA PHE A 39 6.82 20.19 19.83
C PHE A 39 6.29 18.76 19.72
N GLU A 40 6.69 17.89 20.64
CA GLU A 40 6.18 16.52 20.77
C GLU A 40 5.60 16.34 22.17
N ALA A 41 4.46 15.67 22.26
CA ALA A 41 3.75 15.43 23.52
C ALA A 41 4.35 14.25 24.29
N ALA A 42 4.87 13.24 23.59
CA ALA A 42 5.53 12.09 24.15
C ALA A 42 6.96 12.41 24.64
N ASN A 43 7.51 11.51 25.46
CA ASN A 43 8.90 11.57 25.91
C ASN A 43 9.93 11.07 24.87
N ARG A 44 9.49 10.82 23.63
CA ARG A 44 10.33 10.37 22.51
C ARG A 44 9.80 10.89 21.18
N LEU A 45 10.70 10.99 20.20
CA LEU A 45 10.35 11.21 18.79
C LEU A 45 10.02 9.87 18.11
N GLY A 46 9.49 9.95 16.88
CA GLY A 46 9.21 8.80 16.01
C GLY A 46 7.71 8.58 15.76
N GLY A 47 6.84 9.03 16.68
CA GLY A 47 5.40 8.82 16.57
C GLY A 47 5.08 7.33 16.55
N THR A 48 4.37 6.85 15.53
CA THR A 48 4.03 5.43 15.37
C THR A 48 5.24 4.53 15.07
N ILE A 49 6.38 5.10 14.64
CA ILE A 49 7.61 4.34 14.38
C ILE A 49 8.31 4.12 15.72
N GLU A 50 8.47 2.85 16.11
CA GLU A 50 9.19 2.45 17.30
C GLU A 50 9.71 1.02 17.16
N THR A 51 11.00 0.84 17.41
CA THR A 51 11.69 -0.44 17.38
C THR A 51 12.17 -0.80 18.78
N GLU A 52 11.85 -1.99 19.26
CA GLU A 52 12.32 -2.54 20.53
C GLU A 52 13.34 -3.66 20.29
N LYS A 53 14.45 -3.61 21.02
CA LYS A 53 15.45 -4.69 21.04
C LYS A 53 15.33 -5.44 22.35
N LYS A 54 14.92 -6.71 22.30
CA LYS A 54 14.66 -7.52 23.50
C LYS A 54 15.00 -8.99 23.25
N ASP A 55 15.72 -9.61 24.17
CA ASP A 55 16.07 -11.05 24.13
C ASP A 55 16.71 -11.51 22.81
N GLY A 56 17.51 -10.65 22.17
CA GLY A 56 18.14 -10.91 20.88
C GLY A 56 17.25 -10.66 19.65
N PHE A 57 16.01 -10.23 19.85
CA PHE A 57 15.07 -9.86 18.79
C PHE A 57 15.06 -8.36 18.53
N ILE A 58 14.68 -8.00 17.30
CA ILE A 58 14.33 -6.64 16.88
C ILE A 58 12.84 -6.68 16.53
N LEU A 59 12.03 -5.90 17.25
CA LEU A 59 10.58 -5.92 17.17
C LEU A 59 10.08 -4.52 16.82
N GLU A 60 9.34 -4.41 15.73
CA GLU A 60 8.69 -3.16 15.33
C GLU A 60 7.30 -3.09 15.99
N LYS A 61 7.01 -1.99 16.70
CA LYS A 61 5.73 -1.79 17.40
C LYS A 61 4.65 -1.13 16.55
N GLY A 62 5.03 -0.58 15.40
CA GLY A 62 4.13 0.09 14.47
C GLY A 62 4.39 -0.37 13.04
N PRO A 63 4.82 0.51 12.13
CA PRO A 63 5.21 0.09 10.80
C PRO A 63 6.52 -0.71 10.85
N ASP A 64 6.54 -1.84 10.15
CA ASP A 64 7.70 -2.72 10.03
C ASP A 64 8.40 -2.58 8.67
N SER A 65 7.74 -1.98 7.68
CA SER A 65 8.26 -1.85 6.33
C SER A 65 7.70 -0.62 5.59
N PHE A 66 8.25 -0.32 4.42
CA PHE A 66 7.67 0.65 3.48
C PHE A 66 7.76 0.16 2.03
N ILE A 67 6.84 0.66 1.20
CA ILE A 67 6.73 0.29 -0.22
C ILE A 67 7.84 0.99 -1.04
N SER A 68 8.84 0.23 -1.47
CA SER A 68 10.01 0.74 -2.22
C SER A 68 9.70 1.25 -3.63
N GLU A 69 8.53 0.93 -4.22
CA GLU A 69 8.11 1.51 -5.50
C GLU A 69 7.84 3.02 -5.40
N LYS A 70 7.54 3.51 -4.20
CA LYS A 70 7.42 4.95 -3.94
C LYS A 70 8.82 5.50 -3.62
N PRO A 71 9.35 6.46 -4.41
CA PRO A 71 10.74 6.86 -4.30
C PRO A 71 11.04 7.63 -3.01
N TRP A 72 10.06 8.34 -2.47
CA TRP A 72 10.23 9.34 -1.41
C TRP A 72 10.95 8.82 -0.15
N ALA A 73 10.63 7.60 0.31
CA ALA A 73 11.24 7.02 1.50
C ALA A 73 12.70 6.60 1.25
N LEU A 74 12.98 5.99 0.09
CA LEU A 74 14.35 5.64 -0.31
C LEU A 74 15.20 6.89 -0.54
N ASP A 75 14.64 7.92 -1.17
CA ASP A 75 15.31 9.19 -1.40
C ASP A 75 15.66 9.87 -0.07
N LEU A 76 14.75 9.81 0.92
CA LEU A 76 15.04 10.28 2.26
C LEU A 76 16.17 9.47 2.90
N CYS A 77 16.14 8.13 2.84
CA CYS A 77 17.20 7.27 3.39
C CYS A 77 18.57 7.63 2.79
N LYS A 78 18.65 7.80 1.47
CA LYS A 78 19.86 8.26 0.77
C LYS A 78 20.33 9.60 1.31
N LYS A 79 19.40 10.55 1.43
CA LYS A 79 19.68 11.92 1.85
C LYS A 79 20.27 12.01 3.25
N ILE A 80 19.83 11.14 4.17
CA ILE A 80 20.28 11.10 5.56
C ILE A 80 21.33 10.01 5.82
N GLY A 81 21.86 9.36 4.78
CA GLY A 81 22.94 8.39 4.88
C GLY A 81 22.55 6.98 5.33
N LEU A 82 21.26 6.65 5.35
CA LEU A 82 20.72 5.34 5.76
C LEU A 82 20.49 4.36 4.60
N GLU A 83 20.83 4.72 3.35
CA GLU A 83 20.69 3.79 2.21
C GLU A 83 21.35 2.41 2.44
N PRO A 84 22.57 2.31 3.02
CA PRO A 84 23.21 1.01 3.26
C PRO A 84 22.48 0.12 4.28
N GLU A 85 21.61 0.70 5.11
CA GLU A 85 20.83 -0.02 6.13
C GLU A 85 19.49 -0.54 5.57
N VAL A 86 19.10 -0.13 4.37
CA VAL A 86 17.85 -0.59 3.74
C VAL A 86 17.97 -2.05 3.35
N ILE A 87 17.18 -2.90 4.02
CA ILE A 87 17.08 -4.32 3.72
C ILE A 87 15.82 -4.64 2.92
N GLY A 88 15.93 -5.59 1.99
CA GLY A 88 14.79 -6.09 1.22
C GLY A 88 14.12 -7.30 1.88
N THR A 89 12.86 -7.54 1.55
CA THR A 89 12.17 -8.77 1.93
C THR A 89 12.84 -9.99 1.30
N ARG A 90 13.03 -11.07 2.05
CA ARG A 90 13.56 -12.33 1.52
C ARG A 90 12.57 -12.96 0.55
N ASN A 91 13.04 -13.42 -0.60
CA ASN A 91 12.19 -14.03 -1.62
C ASN A 91 11.90 -15.52 -1.38
N GLU A 92 12.69 -16.18 -0.54
CA GLU A 92 12.80 -17.65 -0.46
C GLU A 92 11.53 -18.37 0.00
N ASN A 93 10.55 -17.70 0.60
CA ASN A 93 9.26 -18.29 0.96
C ASN A 93 8.12 -17.26 0.88
N ARG A 94 8.15 -16.39 -0.14
CA ARG A 94 7.20 -15.28 -0.23
C ARG A 94 5.79 -15.78 -0.55
N LYS A 95 4.99 -15.99 0.50
CA LYS A 95 3.62 -16.49 0.44
C LYS A 95 2.70 -15.64 1.30
N SER A 96 1.46 -15.51 0.87
CA SER A 96 0.39 -14.90 1.65
C SER A 96 -0.73 -15.90 1.82
N PHE A 97 -1.39 -15.85 2.97
CA PHE A 97 -2.45 -16.78 3.34
C PHE A 97 -3.68 -16.02 3.79
N VAL A 98 -4.84 -16.63 3.58
CA VAL A 98 -6.10 -16.24 4.23
C VAL A 98 -6.58 -17.39 5.08
N VAL A 99 -7.12 -17.10 6.26
CA VAL A 99 -7.70 -18.11 7.14
C VAL A 99 -9.16 -18.29 6.75
N ARG A 100 -9.57 -19.54 6.52
CA ARG A 100 -10.96 -19.89 6.28
C ARG A 100 -11.28 -21.24 6.87
N HIS A 101 -12.33 -21.31 7.70
CA HIS A 101 -12.72 -22.54 8.41
C HIS A 101 -11.52 -23.21 9.09
N GLU A 102 -10.77 -22.41 9.86
CA GLU A 102 -9.58 -22.86 10.62
C GLU A 102 -8.44 -23.43 9.76
N ARG A 103 -8.46 -23.19 8.44
CA ARG A 103 -7.40 -23.61 7.51
C ARG A 103 -6.72 -22.41 6.89
N LEU A 104 -5.39 -22.48 6.80
CA LEU A 104 -4.58 -21.54 6.03
C LEU A 104 -4.68 -21.90 4.55
N LEU A 105 -5.19 -20.97 3.74
CA LEU A 105 -5.27 -21.10 2.29
C LEU A 105 -4.30 -20.13 1.64
N GLU A 106 -3.34 -20.65 0.87
CA GLU A 106 -2.38 -19.85 0.14
C GLU A 106 -3.10 -19.02 -0.94
N ILE A 107 -2.90 -17.70 -0.92
CA ILE A 107 -3.30 -16.81 -2.00
C ILE A 107 -2.42 -17.16 -3.20
N PRO A 108 -3.01 -17.55 -4.34
CA PRO A 108 -2.24 -18.01 -5.47
C PRO A 108 -1.35 -16.89 -6.01
N PRO A 109 -0.16 -17.22 -6.54
CA PRO A 109 0.74 -16.24 -7.13
C PRO A 109 0.05 -15.49 -8.27
N GLY A 110 0.54 -14.27 -8.54
CA GLY A 110 -0.03 -13.40 -9.56
C GLY A 110 -1.29 -12.65 -9.13
N PHE A 111 -1.72 -12.71 -7.87
CA PHE A 111 -2.70 -11.77 -7.36
C PHE A 111 -2.08 -10.38 -7.21
N TYR A 112 -2.65 -9.40 -7.91
CA TYR A 112 -2.40 -7.99 -7.65
C TYR A 112 -3.57 -7.43 -6.85
N LEU A 113 -3.38 -7.41 -5.53
CA LEU A 113 -4.44 -7.16 -4.56
C LEU A 113 -5.62 -8.12 -4.77
N VAL A 114 -6.68 -7.68 -5.45
CA VAL A 114 -7.89 -8.47 -5.72
C VAL A 114 -7.94 -9.11 -7.11
N ALA A 115 -7.05 -8.72 -8.02
CA ALA A 115 -7.12 -9.11 -9.42
C ALA A 115 -6.11 -10.24 -9.76
N PRO A 116 -6.55 -11.37 -10.33
CA PRO A 116 -5.65 -12.44 -10.76
C PRO A 116 -4.97 -12.09 -12.08
N THR A 117 -3.64 -12.13 -12.11
CA THR A 117 -2.85 -11.99 -13.35
C THR A 117 -2.31 -13.34 -13.86
N GLN A 118 -2.21 -14.35 -12.99
CA GLN A 118 -1.83 -15.73 -13.35
C GLN A 118 -3.04 -16.67 -13.27
N ILE A 119 -3.77 -16.80 -14.38
CA ILE A 119 -5.03 -17.55 -14.44
C ILE A 119 -4.83 -19.04 -14.07
N GLY A 120 -3.74 -19.67 -14.51
CA GLY A 120 -3.47 -21.08 -14.22
C GLY A 120 -3.31 -21.37 -12.71
N ALA A 121 -2.62 -20.49 -11.97
CA ALA A 121 -2.46 -20.62 -10.52
C ALA A 121 -3.78 -20.32 -9.78
N PHE A 122 -4.51 -19.30 -10.25
CA PHE A 122 -5.83 -18.96 -9.73
C PHE A 122 -6.83 -20.11 -9.85
N LEU A 123 -6.91 -20.78 -11.01
CA LEU A 123 -7.84 -21.88 -11.22
C LEU A 123 -7.54 -23.10 -10.33
N LYS A 124 -6.28 -23.32 -9.96
CA LYS A 124 -5.87 -24.39 -9.02
C LYS A 124 -6.08 -24.02 -7.55
N SER A 125 -6.34 -22.75 -7.23
CA SER A 125 -6.46 -22.29 -5.85
C SER A 125 -7.69 -22.86 -5.15
N GLY A 126 -7.53 -23.24 -3.88
CA GLY A 126 -8.64 -23.60 -2.98
C GLY A 126 -9.32 -22.39 -2.32
N VAL A 127 -8.84 -21.17 -2.57
CA VAL A 127 -9.39 -19.94 -1.97
C VAL A 127 -10.79 -19.65 -2.49
N PHE A 128 -11.10 -19.98 -3.74
CA PHE A 128 -12.37 -19.65 -4.40
C PHE A 128 -13.16 -20.89 -4.83
N SER A 129 -14.48 -20.81 -4.74
CA SER A 129 -15.43 -21.77 -5.31
C SER A 129 -15.36 -21.75 -6.83
N LEU A 130 -15.91 -22.77 -7.50
CA LEU A 130 -16.00 -22.78 -8.96
C LEU A 130 -16.83 -21.60 -9.49
N GLY A 131 -17.94 -21.26 -8.81
CA GLY A 131 -18.78 -20.11 -9.15
C GLY A 131 -18.05 -18.79 -8.95
N GLY A 132 -17.30 -18.63 -7.86
CA GLY A 132 -16.46 -17.46 -7.60
C GLY A 132 -15.37 -17.29 -8.64
N LYS A 133 -14.69 -18.38 -9.02
CA LYS A 133 -13.69 -18.37 -10.10
C LYS A 133 -14.30 -17.91 -11.42
N PHE A 134 -15.44 -18.50 -11.80
CA PHE A 134 -16.14 -18.09 -13.01
C PHE A 134 -16.52 -16.60 -12.97
N ARG A 135 -17.11 -16.15 -11.86
CA ARG A 135 -17.51 -14.75 -11.67
C ARG A 135 -16.34 -13.77 -11.79
N MET A 136 -15.18 -14.10 -11.25
CA MET A 136 -13.97 -13.28 -11.36
C MET A 136 -13.41 -13.29 -12.78
N MET A 137 -13.45 -14.43 -13.48
CA MET A 137 -13.01 -14.54 -14.87
C MET A 137 -13.90 -13.77 -15.85
N CYS A 138 -15.15 -13.48 -15.47
CA CYS A 138 -16.04 -12.61 -16.23
C CYS A 138 -15.76 -11.10 -16.06
N GLU A 139 -14.82 -10.69 -15.19
CA GLU A 139 -14.49 -9.26 -14.97
C GLU A 139 -14.22 -8.47 -16.27
N PRO A 140 -13.55 -9.02 -17.31
CA PRO A 140 -13.34 -8.31 -18.56
C PRO A 140 -14.62 -7.94 -19.33
N PHE A 141 -15.76 -8.55 -18.98
CA PHE A 141 -17.07 -8.28 -19.57
C PHE A 141 -17.98 -7.45 -18.64
N VAL A 142 -17.52 -7.14 -17.43
CA VAL A 142 -18.25 -6.28 -16.49
C VAL A 142 -18.20 -4.84 -16.99
N ARG A 143 -19.37 -4.20 -17.08
CA ARG A 143 -19.48 -2.79 -17.49
C ARG A 143 -18.78 -1.88 -16.48
N ARG A 144 -18.15 -0.83 -17.01
CA ARG A 144 -17.65 0.30 -16.20
C ARG A 144 -18.79 0.94 -15.40
N ALA A 145 -18.45 1.54 -14.26
CA ALA A 145 -19.41 2.37 -13.55
C ALA A 145 -19.87 3.53 -14.47
N PRO A 146 -21.14 3.95 -14.39
CA PRO A 146 -21.59 5.18 -15.03
C PRO A 146 -20.92 6.38 -14.35
N GLY A 147 -20.37 7.30 -15.14
CA GLY A 147 -19.72 8.52 -14.63
C GLY A 147 -18.31 8.32 -14.07
N ASP A 148 -17.76 9.42 -13.56
CA ASP A 148 -16.43 9.50 -12.92
C ASP A 148 -16.57 9.72 -11.39
N GLU A 149 -17.66 9.23 -10.80
CA GLU A 149 -17.90 9.35 -9.35
C GLU A 149 -17.03 8.38 -8.54
N ASP A 150 -16.73 8.80 -7.31
CA ASP A 150 -16.07 7.95 -6.33
C ASP A 150 -17.04 6.87 -5.86
N GLU A 151 -16.51 5.67 -5.60
CA GLU A 151 -17.27 4.56 -5.06
C GLU A 151 -16.46 3.91 -3.93
N SER A 152 -17.14 3.16 -3.06
CA SER A 152 -16.41 2.44 -2.02
C SER A 152 -15.57 1.30 -2.60
N VAL A 153 -14.48 0.96 -1.93
CA VAL A 153 -13.64 -0.19 -2.29
C VAL A 153 -14.48 -1.48 -2.34
N GLY A 154 -15.37 -1.66 -1.37
CA GLY A 154 -16.30 -2.79 -1.33
C GLY A 154 -17.23 -2.82 -2.54
N SER A 155 -17.86 -1.69 -2.88
CA SER A 155 -18.73 -1.57 -4.07
C SER A 155 -17.99 -1.91 -5.35
N PHE A 156 -16.78 -1.37 -5.52
CA PHE A 156 -15.94 -1.64 -6.68
C PHE A 156 -15.62 -3.13 -6.81
N ILE A 157 -15.15 -3.77 -5.74
CA ILE A 157 -14.77 -5.19 -5.75
C ILE A 157 -15.98 -6.08 -6.04
N ARG A 158 -17.13 -5.83 -5.39
CA ARG A 158 -18.36 -6.61 -5.64
C ARG A 158 -18.81 -6.50 -7.09
N ARG A 159 -18.80 -5.29 -7.64
CA ARG A 159 -19.20 -5.04 -9.03
C ARG A 159 -18.24 -5.70 -10.02
N ARG A 160 -16.93 -5.57 -9.82
CA ARG A 160 -15.91 -6.08 -10.76
C ARG A 160 -15.68 -7.58 -10.60
N PHE A 161 -15.40 -8.05 -9.39
CA PHE A 161 -14.91 -9.40 -9.10
C PHE A 161 -15.92 -10.29 -8.37
N GLY A 162 -16.99 -9.71 -7.80
CA GLY A 162 -18.04 -10.44 -7.09
C GLY A 162 -17.87 -10.46 -5.57
N GLN A 163 -18.95 -10.81 -4.88
CA GLN A 163 -19.01 -10.84 -3.40
C GLN A 163 -17.95 -11.77 -2.81
N GLU A 164 -17.77 -12.95 -3.40
CA GLU A 164 -16.80 -13.93 -2.91
C GLU A 164 -15.35 -13.42 -2.95
N CYS A 165 -15.01 -12.59 -3.94
CA CYS A 165 -13.70 -11.94 -4.02
C CYS A 165 -13.49 -10.97 -2.86
N LEU A 166 -14.52 -10.17 -2.55
CA LEU A 166 -14.49 -9.27 -1.41
C LEU A 166 -14.32 -10.06 -0.11
N ASP A 167 -15.18 -11.03 0.17
CA ASP A 167 -15.19 -11.73 1.46
C ASP A 167 -13.89 -12.49 1.72
N ARG A 168 -13.33 -13.14 0.69
CA ARG A 168 -12.22 -14.08 0.85
C ARG A 168 -10.85 -13.45 0.73
N VAL A 169 -10.72 -12.34 0.00
CA VAL A 169 -9.42 -11.69 -0.26
C VAL A 169 -9.50 -10.18 -0.06
N GLY A 170 -10.49 -9.51 -0.65
CA GLY A 170 -10.60 -8.06 -0.62
C GLY A 170 -10.68 -7.48 0.80
N GLN A 171 -11.64 -7.92 1.59
CA GLN A 171 -11.86 -7.43 2.95
C GLN A 171 -10.68 -7.77 3.89
N PRO A 172 -10.15 -9.01 3.95
CA PRO A 172 -8.96 -9.31 4.76
C PRO A 172 -7.75 -8.45 4.39
N MET A 173 -7.54 -8.21 3.09
CA MET A 173 -6.43 -7.38 2.62
C MET A 173 -6.61 -5.91 2.98
N ILE A 174 -7.82 -5.37 2.81
CA ILE A 174 -8.15 -4.00 3.20
C ILE A 174 -8.04 -3.81 4.70
N ALA A 175 -8.46 -4.79 5.49
CA ALA A 175 -8.24 -4.79 6.93
C ALA A 175 -6.75 -4.76 7.28
N GLY A 176 -5.91 -5.51 6.56
CA GLY A 176 -4.46 -5.51 6.77
C GLY A 176 -3.76 -4.18 6.41
N ILE A 177 -4.27 -3.43 5.43
CA ILE A 177 -3.64 -2.16 4.99
C ILE A 177 -4.19 -0.96 5.74
N TYR A 178 -5.51 -0.90 5.90
CA TYR A 178 -6.23 0.28 6.38
C TYR A 178 -6.90 0.08 7.73
N THR A 179 -6.99 -1.16 8.24
CA THR A 179 -7.80 -1.50 9.43
C THR A 179 -9.22 -0.92 9.32
N GLY A 180 -9.78 -0.94 8.11
CA GLY A 180 -11.00 -0.21 7.76
C GLY A 180 -12.05 -1.08 7.09
N ASP A 181 -13.28 -0.58 7.12
CA ASP A 181 -14.42 -1.17 6.42
C ASP A 181 -14.32 -0.87 4.91
N PRO A 182 -14.22 -1.88 4.02
CA PRO A 182 -14.15 -1.65 2.58
C PRO A 182 -15.35 -0.86 2.04
N ASP A 183 -16.50 -0.88 2.70
CA ASP A 183 -17.68 -0.12 2.28
C ASP A 183 -17.63 1.36 2.62
N LYS A 184 -16.68 1.78 3.45
CA LYS A 184 -16.48 3.19 3.84
C LYS A 184 -15.23 3.81 3.23
N LEU A 185 -14.36 3.00 2.64
CA LEU A 185 -13.11 3.46 2.03
C LEU A 185 -13.33 3.92 0.59
N SER A 186 -12.89 5.14 0.29
CA SER A 186 -12.89 5.74 -1.06
C SER A 186 -11.95 5.00 -2.00
N MET A 187 -12.41 4.66 -3.20
CA MET A 187 -11.55 4.11 -4.26
C MET A 187 -10.52 5.13 -4.74
N PHE A 188 -10.88 6.41 -4.86
CA PHE A 188 -9.95 7.46 -5.27
C PHE A 188 -8.83 7.70 -4.27
N ALA A 189 -9.14 7.67 -2.97
CA ALA A 189 -8.13 7.91 -1.94
C ALA A 189 -7.19 6.71 -1.74
N THR A 190 -7.70 5.48 -1.88
CA THR A 190 -6.97 4.27 -1.47
C THR A 190 -6.38 3.49 -2.66
N MET A 191 -7.12 3.36 -3.76
CA MET A 191 -6.79 2.48 -4.87
C MET A 191 -7.03 3.13 -6.25
N PRO A 192 -6.56 4.37 -6.50
CA PRO A 192 -6.88 5.12 -7.71
C PRO A 192 -6.46 4.38 -9.00
N ARG A 193 -5.37 3.62 -8.92
CA ARG A 193 -4.86 2.82 -10.04
C ARG A 193 -5.87 1.82 -10.61
N PHE A 194 -6.76 1.26 -9.80
CA PHE A 194 -7.78 0.34 -10.30
C PHE A 194 -8.85 1.05 -11.13
N LYS A 195 -9.23 2.27 -10.72
CA LYS A 195 -10.14 3.13 -11.49
C LYS A 195 -9.47 3.60 -12.79
N GLU A 196 -8.18 3.94 -12.75
CA GLU A 196 -7.41 4.24 -13.96
C GLU A 196 -7.40 3.08 -14.95
N LEU A 197 -7.16 1.85 -14.48
CA LEU A 197 -7.18 0.64 -15.33
C LEU A 197 -8.58 0.37 -15.90
N GLU A 198 -9.63 0.50 -15.09
CA GLU A 198 -11.02 0.41 -15.54
C GLU A 198 -11.32 1.46 -16.62
N LYS A 199 -10.88 2.71 -16.43
CA LYS A 199 -11.14 3.82 -17.35
C LYS A 199 -10.40 3.66 -18.68
N GLU A 200 -9.13 3.26 -18.62
CA GLU A 200 -8.24 3.14 -19.77
C GLU A 200 -8.52 1.87 -20.60
N TYR A 201 -8.79 0.73 -19.95
CA TYR A 201 -8.89 -0.58 -20.63
C TYR A 201 -10.29 -1.21 -20.56
N GLY A 202 -11.25 -0.57 -19.88
CA GLY A 202 -12.58 -1.13 -19.60
C GLY A 202 -12.59 -2.26 -18.57
N SER A 203 -11.42 -2.80 -18.21
CA SER A 203 -11.21 -3.96 -17.35
C SER A 203 -9.88 -3.87 -16.61
N VAL A 204 -9.92 -4.23 -15.33
CA VAL A 204 -8.74 -4.28 -14.48
C VAL A 204 -7.80 -5.39 -14.93
N ILE A 205 -8.33 -6.59 -15.19
CA ILE A 205 -7.51 -7.74 -15.61
C ILE A 205 -6.82 -7.44 -16.94
N ARG A 206 -7.54 -6.90 -17.92
CA ARG A 206 -6.95 -6.52 -19.21
C ARG A 206 -5.84 -5.48 -19.04
N GLY A 207 -6.10 -4.43 -18.25
CA GLY A 207 -5.12 -3.39 -18.01
C GLY A 207 -3.86 -3.90 -17.31
N LEU A 208 -3.99 -4.82 -16.36
CA LEU A 208 -2.84 -5.46 -15.71
C LEU A 208 -2.03 -6.32 -16.68
N LEU A 209 -2.69 -7.11 -17.54
CA LEU A 209 -2.01 -7.95 -18.53
C LEU A 209 -1.24 -7.11 -19.56
N VAL A 210 -1.84 -6.03 -20.09
CA VAL A 210 -1.19 -5.13 -21.05
C VAL A 210 0.01 -4.42 -20.41
N LYS A 211 -0.13 -3.93 -19.18
CA LYS A 211 1.00 -3.27 -18.50
C LYS A 211 2.08 -4.27 -18.06
N ALA A 212 1.74 -5.54 -17.87
CA ALA A 212 2.72 -6.61 -17.65
C ALA A 212 3.50 -6.97 -18.92
N SER A 213 2.88 -6.95 -20.11
CA SER A 213 3.56 -7.20 -21.39
C SER A 213 4.46 -6.05 -21.84
N ASN A 214 4.09 -4.80 -21.54
CA ASN A 214 4.80 -3.61 -22.01
C ASN A 214 6.04 -3.21 -21.17
N LYS A 215 6.25 -3.80 -19.99
CA LYS A 215 7.40 -3.48 -19.14
C LYS A 215 8.44 -4.61 -19.14
N LYS A 216 9.70 -4.27 -19.50
CA LYS A 216 10.93 -4.97 -19.05
C LYS A 216 11.13 -4.92 -17.52
N GLY A 217 10.21 -4.33 -16.76
CA GLY A 217 10.13 -4.36 -15.30
C GLY A 217 8.72 -4.72 -14.86
N GLY A 218 8.44 -6.01 -14.74
CA GLY A 218 7.11 -6.52 -14.42
C GLY A 218 6.48 -5.87 -13.18
N PHE A 219 5.15 -5.89 -13.11
CA PHE A 219 4.50 -5.75 -11.81
C PHE A 219 5.06 -6.86 -10.92
N LYS A 220 5.88 -6.52 -9.93
CA LYS A 220 6.22 -7.48 -8.89
C LYS A 220 4.91 -7.81 -8.21
N ALA A 221 4.43 -9.04 -8.43
CA ALA A 221 3.28 -9.58 -7.72
C ALA A 221 3.45 -9.26 -6.23
N ALA A 222 2.51 -8.51 -5.68
CA ALA A 222 2.40 -8.29 -4.25
C ALA A 222 1.25 -9.17 -3.81
N SER A 223 1.56 -10.45 -3.60
CA SER A 223 0.67 -11.33 -2.85
C SER A 223 0.73 -10.86 -1.40
N GLY A 224 -0.13 -9.91 -1.02
CA GLY A 224 -0.36 -9.50 0.37
C GLY A 224 -0.10 -8.02 0.69
N PRO A 225 -0.61 -7.55 1.86
CA PRO A 225 -0.14 -6.31 2.48
C PRO A 225 1.39 -6.40 2.67
N ARG A 226 2.07 -5.30 2.40
CA ARG A 226 3.52 -5.15 2.62
C ARG A 226 3.75 -4.32 3.84
#